data_AF-A0A1J3DXX6-F1
#
_entry.id   AF-A0A1J3DXX6-F1
#
_cell.length_a   1.000
_cell.length_b   1.000
_cell.length_c   1.000
_cell.angle_alpha   90.00
_cell.angle_beta   90.00
_cell.angle_gamma   90.00
#
_symmetry.space_group_name_H-M   'P 1'
#
loop_
_entity.id
_entity.type
_entity.pdbx_description
1 polymer ?
#
loop_
_entity_poly.entity_id
_entity_poly.type
_entity_poly.pdbx_seq_one_letter_code
_entity_poly.pdbx_strand_id
1 'polypeptide(L)'
;MRKSLCLTESLLNINRRLTGLTRSGENRNALKLFADVHRCGTLRPDQYSVSLAITAAGHLRDTIFGGQVHCYAIRSGILSHSHVSNTLLSLYARTG
;
A
#
# COMPACT_ATOMS: atom_id res chain seq x y z
N MET A 1 -3.17 -4.41 -21.73
CA MET A 1 -2.45 -3.19 -21.28
C MET A 1 -1.84 -3.26 -19.87
N ARG A 2 -2.36 -4.02 -18.87
CA ARG A 2 -1.84 -3.99 -17.48
C ARG A 2 -0.48 -4.68 -17.22
N LYS A 3 -0.10 -5.69 -18.01
CA LYS A 3 1.20 -6.38 -17.85
C LYS A 3 2.42 -5.56 -18.29
N SER A 4 2.25 -4.67 -19.28
CA SER A 4 3.36 -3.90 -19.87
C SER A 4 3.96 -2.88 -18.90
N LEU A 5 3.13 -2.24 -18.06
CA LEU A 5 3.57 -1.18 -17.14
C LEU A 5 4.49 -1.70 -16.02
N CYS A 6 4.28 -2.95 -15.59
CA CYS A 6 4.93 -3.53 -14.42
C CYS A 6 6.26 -4.25 -14.71
N LEU A 7 6.58 -4.47 -16.00
CA LEU A 7 7.84 -5.09 -16.42
C LEU A 7 9.00 -4.10 -16.54
N THR A 8 8.73 -2.79 -16.63
CA THR A 8 9.74 -1.74 -16.86
C THR A 8 9.87 -0.74 -15.71
N GLU A 9 8.91 -0.65 -14.79
CA GLU A 9 9.00 0.27 -13.64
C GLU A 9 9.76 -0.34 -12.45
N SER A 10 10.59 0.48 -11.81
CA SER A 10 11.22 0.13 -10.53
C SER A 10 10.26 0.36 -9.36
N LEU A 11 10.44 -0.41 -8.28
CA LEU A 11 9.68 -0.22 -7.04
C LEU A 11 9.83 1.21 -6.48
N LEU A 12 10.99 1.85 -6.68
CA LEU A 12 11.20 3.24 -6.32
C LEU A 12 10.23 4.19 -7.05
N ASN A 13 9.97 3.97 -8.34
CA ASN A 13 9.04 4.81 -9.09
C ASN A 13 7.59 4.59 -8.61
N ILE A 14 7.23 3.34 -8.32
CA ILE A 14 5.95 3.00 -7.70
C ILE A 14 5.78 3.71 -6.36
N ASN A 15 6.80 3.69 -5.49
CA ASN A 15 6.77 4.37 -4.19
C ASN A 15 6.62 5.89 -4.35
N ARG A 16 7.29 6.50 -5.33
CA ARG A 16 7.10 7.93 -5.66
C ARG A 16 5.66 8.22 -6.07
N ARG A 17 5.08 7.39 -6.95
CA ARG A 17 3.70 7.55 -7.41
C ARG A 17 2.68 7.34 -6.28
N LEU A 18 2.86 6.30 -5.45
CA LEU A 18 2.04 6.07 -4.26
C LEU A 18 2.10 7.27 -3.31
N THR A 19 3.30 7.83 -3.10
CA THR A 19 3.50 9.01 -2.27
C THR A 19 2.74 10.21 -2.83
N GLY A 20 2.87 10.46 -4.15
CA GLY A 20 2.16 11.53 -4.84
C GLY A 20 0.64 11.43 -4.67
N LEU A 21 0.08 10.26 -4.98
CA LEU A 21 -1.37 10.01 -4.88
C LEU A 21 -1.90 10.11 -3.44
N THR A 22 -1.14 9.61 -2.46
CA THR A 22 -1.56 9.69 -1.05
C THR A 22 -1.52 11.14 -0.55
N ARG A 23 -0.50 11.92 -0.95
CA ARG A 23 -0.37 13.34 -0.58
C ARG A 23 -1.38 14.24 -1.28
N SER A 24 -1.81 13.91 -2.50
CA SER A 24 -2.84 14.65 -3.22
C SER A 24 -4.27 14.31 -2.76
N GLY A 25 -4.44 13.38 -1.82
CA GLY A 25 -5.75 12.91 -1.36
C GLY A 25 -6.43 11.94 -2.32
N GLU A 26 -5.77 11.55 -3.42
CA GLU A 26 -6.22 10.53 -4.37
C GLU A 26 -6.04 9.11 -3.83
N ASN A 27 -6.48 8.88 -2.60
CA ASN A 27 -6.26 7.66 -1.85
C ASN A 27 -6.79 6.41 -2.60
N ARG A 28 -7.94 6.52 -3.29
CA ARG A 28 -8.50 5.39 -4.07
C ARG A 28 -7.58 4.98 -5.23
N ASN A 29 -6.94 5.95 -5.90
CA ASN A 29 -5.96 5.68 -6.95
C ASN A 29 -4.68 5.09 -6.37
N ALA A 30 -4.25 5.53 -5.18
CA ALA A 30 -3.12 4.92 -4.47
C ALA A 30 -3.37 3.44 -4.17
N LEU A 31 -4.55 3.09 -3.62
CA LEU A 31 -4.91 1.70 -3.34
C LEU A 31 -4.99 0.86 -4.61
N LYS A 32 -5.54 1.41 -5.70
CA LYS A 32 -5.60 0.73 -7.00
C LYS A 32 -4.21 0.44 -7.55
N LEU A 33 -3.30 1.42 -7.49
CA LEU A 33 -1.91 1.24 -7.91
C LEU A 33 -1.22 0.15 -7.08
N PHE A 34 -1.36 0.18 -5.75
CA PHE A 34 -0.82 -0.86 -4.87
C PHE A 34 -1.35 -2.24 -5.23
N ALA A 35 -2.67 -2.38 -5.44
CA ALA A 35 -3.30 -3.63 -5.80
C ALA A 35 -2.82 -4.16 -7.16
N ASP A 36 -2.63 -3.27 -8.15
CA ASP A 36 -2.14 -3.66 -9.48
C ASP A 36 -0.68 -4.14 -9.41
N VAL A 37 0.17 -3.48 -8.62
CA VAL A 37 1.56 -3.90 -8.37
C VAL A 37 1.59 -5.25 -7.66
N HIS A 38 0.78 -5.43 -6.62
CA HIS A 38 0.68 -6.70 -5.90
C HIS A 38 0.22 -7.86 -6.80
N ARG A 39 -0.81 -7.64 -7.64
CA ARG A 39 -1.35 -8.65 -8.56
C ARG A 39 -0.40 -8.99 -9.70
N CYS A 40 0.45 -8.05 -10.10
CA CYS A 40 1.43 -8.27 -11.16
C CYS A 40 2.51 -9.29 -10.75
N GLY A 41 2.90 -9.30 -9.47
CA GLY A 41 3.79 -10.31 -8.90
C GLY A 41 5.27 -10.19 -9.25
N THR A 42 5.66 -9.41 -10.27
CA THR A 42 7.07 -9.15 -10.61
C THR A 42 7.74 -8.21 -9.60
N LEU A 43 6.99 -7.25 -9.08
CA LEU A 43 7.41 -6.35 -8.01
C LEU A 43 6.74 -6.76 -6.71
N ARG A 44 7.52 -6.78 -5.62
CA ARG A 44 6.99 -6.98 -4.27
C ARG A 44 6.89 -5.64 -3.56
N PRO A 45 5.69 -5.19 -3.17
CA PRO A 45 5.53 -4.02 -2.32
C PRO A 45 6.39 -4.14 -1.06
N ASP A 46 7.18 -3.11 -0.77
CA ASP A 46 8.03 -3.04 0.41
C ASP A 46 7.29 -2.41 1.60
N GLN A 47 7.99 -2.25 2.72
CA GLN A 47 7.46 -1.61 3.92
C GLN A 47 6.94 -0.17 3.65
N TYR A 48 7.55 0.55 2.70
CA TYR A 48 7.11 1.91 2.34
C TYR A 48 5.83 1.88 1.51
N SER A 49 5.77 1.03 0.47
CA SER A 49 4.57 0.83 -0.34
C SER A 49 3.37 0.47 0.55
N VAL A 50 3.60 -0.41 1.52
CA VAL A 50 2.59 -0.91 2.44
C VAL A 50 2.10 0.17 3.38
N SER A 51 2.97 0.97 3.99
CA SER A 51 2.53 2.07 4.85
C SER A 51 1.76 3.14 4.09
N LEU A 52 2.11 3.44 2.84
CA LEU A 52 1.34 4.35 1.99
C LEU A 52 -0.06 3.78 1.70
N ALA A 53 -0.15 2.48 1.38
CA ALA A 53 -1.43 1.82 1.17
C ALA A 53 -2.31 1.79 2.43
N ILE A 54 -1.73 1.50 3.61
CA ILE A 54 -2.45 1.54 4.89
C ILE A 54 -2.94 2.96 5.19
N THR A 55 -2.09 3.97 4.96
CA THR A 55 -2.46 5.38 5.15
C THR A 55 -3.63 5.77 4.27
N ALA A 56 -3.55 5.43 2.98
CA ALA A 56 -4.63 5.69 2.02
C ALA A 56 -5.93 4.95 2.39
N ALA A 57 -5.85 3.70 2.85
CA ALA A 57 -7.00 2.95 3.33
C ALA A 57 -7.63 3.62 4.57
N GLY A 58 -6.80 4.10 5.49
CA GLY A 58 -7.25 4.83 6.68
C GLY A 58 -7.95 6.15 6.34
N HIS A 59 -7.47 6.90 5.34
CA HIS A 59 -8.15 8.10 4.86
C HIS A 59 -9.51 7.82 4.23
N LEU A 60 -9.67 6.66 3.58
CA LEU A 60 -10.95 6.23 3.02
C LEU A 60 -11.85 5.49 4.02
N ARG A 61 -11.35 5.24 5.23
CA ARG A 61 -11.94 4.32 6.22
C ARG A 61 -12.26 2.94 5.64
N ASP A 62 -11.46 2.47 4.69
CA ASP A 62 -11.64 1.17 4.01
C ASP A 62 -10.97 0.05 4.83
N THR A 63 -11.72 -0.48 5.81
CA THR A 63 -11.27 -1.56 6.69
C THR A 63 -10.97 -2.85 5.96
N ILE A 64 -11.70 -3.14 4.89
CA ILE A 64 -11.56 -4.37 4.12
C ILE A 64 -10.21 -4.35 3.39
N PHE A 65 -9.92 -3.27 2.66
CA PHE A 65 -8.62 -3.13 2.00
C PHE A 65 -7.48 -3.04 3.02
N GLY A 66 -7.67 -2.27 4.11
CA GLY A 66 -6.70 -2.18 5.19
C GLY A 66 -6.34 -3.54 5.81
N GLY A 67 -7.34 -4.39 6.04
CA GLY A 67 -7.14 -5.77 6.52
C GLY A 67 -6.39 -6.65 5.52
N GLN A 68 -6.67 -6.52 4.21
CA GLN A 68 -5.91 -7.23 3.18
C GLN A 68 -4.43 -6.83 3.18
N VAL A 69 -4.14 -5.53 3.32
CA VAL A 69 -2.75 -5.03 3.39
C VAL A 69 -2.08 -5.48 4.69
N HIS A 70 -2.80 -5.52 5.81
CA HIS A 70 -2.28 -6.09 7.07
C HIS A 70 -1.90 -7.56 6.92
N CYS A 71 -2.76 -8.39 6.31
CA CYS A 71 -2.44 -9.79 6.01
C CYS A 71 -1.19 -9.92 5.13
N TYR A 72 -1.04 -9.06 4.11
CA TYR A 72 0.18 -9.01 3.30
C TYR A 72 1.42 -8.66 4.15
N ALA A 73 1.30 -7.72 5.08
CA ALA A 73 2.40 -7.30 5.95
C ALA A 73 2.90 -8.44 6.85
N ILE A 74 1.97 -9.25 7.39
CA ILE A 74 2.31 -10.45 8.17
C ILE A 74 3.02 -11.46 7.29
N ARG A 75 2.41 -11.83 6.15
CA ARG A 75 2.94 -12.88 5.26
C ARG A 75 4.29 -12.53 4.65
N SER A 76 4.57 -11.24 4.48
CA SER A 76 5.83 -10.75 3.91
C SER A 76 6.90 -10.47 4.97
N GLY A 77 6.61 -10.67 6.26
CA GLY A 77 7.54 -10.42 7.37
C GLY A 77 7.80 -8.94 7.70
N ILE A 78 7.20 -8.01 6.93
CA ILE A 78 7.45 -6.57 7.06
C ILE A 78 6.73 -5.92 8.24
N LEU A 79 5.77 -6.61 8.86
CA LEU A 79 5.10 -6.12 10.07
C LEU A 79 6.09 -5.78 11.20
N SER A 80 7.22 -6.48 11.25
CA SER A 80 8.33 -6.23 12.17
C SER A 80 8.91 -4.81 12.12
N HIS A 81 8.70 -4.06 11.04
CA HIS A 81 9.11 -2.67 10.96
C HIS A 81 8.16 -1.80 11.78
N SER A 82 8.71 -1.13 12.80
CA SER A 82 7.94 -0.27 13.72
C SER A 82 7.03 0.73 13.01
N HIS A 83 7.48 1.34 11.92
CA HIS A 83 6.69 2.30 11.17
C HIS A 83 5.45 1.66 10.50
N VAL A 84 5.53 0.41 10.03
CA VAL A 84 4.38 -0.31 9.44
C VAL A 84 3.36 -0.61 10.53
N SER A 85 3.83 -1.15 11.67
CA SER A 85 2.99 -1.45 12.83
C SER A 85 2.27 -0.21 13.37
N ASN A 86 2.97 0.93 13.48
CA ASN A 86 2.36 2.20 13.91
C ASN A 86 1.32 2.73 12.91
N THR A 87 1.56 2.53 11.62
CA THR A 87 0.61 2.95 10.57
C THR A 87 -0.65 2.08 10.60
N LEU A 88 -0.52 0.77 10.85
CA LEU A 88 -1.67 -0.14 11.06
C LEU A 88 -2.47 0.24 12.31
N LEU A 89 -1.81 0.57 13.42
CA LEU A 89 -2.49 1.06 14.61
C LEU A 89 -3.32 2.30 14.29
N SER A 90 -2.76 3.24 13.53
CA SER A 90 -3.46 4.45 13.08
C SER A 90 -4.64 4.16 12.17
N LEU A 91 -4.54 3.15 11.29
CA LEU A 91 -5.67 2.67 10.47
C LEU A 91 -6.80 2.20 11.38
N TYR A 92 -6.54 1.22 12.25
CA TYR A 92 -7.57 0.62 13.09
C TYR A 92 -8.20 1.62 14.05
N ALA A 93 -7.43 2.57 14.59
CA ALA A 93 -7.94 3.64 15.44
C ALA A 93 -8.92 4.59 14.72
N ARG A 94 -8.81 4.76 13.38
CA ARG A 94 -9.71 5.62 12.59
C ARG A 94 -10.95 4.90 12.09
N THR A 95 -10.89 3.58 12.01
CA THR A 95 -11.94 2.74 11.43
C THR A 95 -12.74 1.93 12.44
N GLY A 96 -12.22 1.78 13.66
CA GLY A 96 -12.94 1.24 14.81
C GLY A 96 -13.85 2.27 15.46
#